data_AF-A0A7X9HDN4-F1
#
_entry.id   AF-A0A7X9HDN4-F1
#
_cell.length_a   1.000
_cell.length_b   1.000
_cell.length_c   1.000
_cell.angle_alpha   90.00
_cell.angle_beta   90.00
_cell.angle_gamma   90.00
#
_symmetry.space_group_name_H-M   'P 1'
#
loop_
_entity.id
_entity.type
_entity.pdbx_description
1 polymer ?
#
loop_
_entity_poly.entity_id
_entity_poly.type
_entity_poly.pdbx_seq_one_letter_code
_entity_poly.pdbx_strand_id
1 'polypeptide(L)'
;MKAPAITVVDVMQDLRFNIGYALGALISHRNRDFKTTSLEFYKSCLFGTKSLLILKKRKFALSYDEIFSLSKELNLDVYSDLVKTAYHCRVGKAKYSEIDIFQNISYLNKFIEPELMKYFNKYGNKALIK
;
A
#
# COMPACT_ATOMS: atom_id res chain seq x y z
N MET A 1 17.01 19.47 14.39
CA MET A 1 16.92 18.01 14.64
C MET A 1 17.00 17.29 13.30
N LYS A 2 17.71 16.16 13.21
CA LYS A 2 17.72 15.32 12.01
C LYS A 2 16.52 14.37 12.08
N ALA A 3 15.82 14.16 10.96
CA ALA A 3 14.73 13.19 10.90
C ALA A 3 15.25 11.77 11.22
N PRO A 4 14.47 10.93 11.92
CA PRO A 4 14.86 9.54 12.16
C PRO A 4 14.91 8.78 10.84
N ALA A 5 15.86 7.84 10.75
CA ALA A 5 15.94 6.92 9.61
C ALA A 5 14.73 5.98 9.58
N ILE A 6 14.26 5.62 8.38
CA ILE A 6 13.20 4.63 8.18
C ILE A 6 13.87 3.31 7.84
N THR A 7 13.60 2.27 8.63
CA THR A 7 14.18 0.94 8.50
C THR A 7 13.26 -0.04 7.78
N VAL A 8 13.78 -1.23 7.42
CA VAL A 8 12.97 -2.29 6.81
C VAL A 8 11.82 -2.71 7.74
N VAL A 9 12.10 -2.84 9.04
CA VAL A 9 11.10 -3.24 10.04
C VAL A 9 9.98 -2.20 10.14
N ASP A 10 10.30 -0.91 10.09
CA ASP A 10 9.29 0.16 10.10
C ASP A 10 8.33 0.03 8.90
N VAL A 11 8.89 -0.22 7.71
CA VAL A 11 8.10 -0.41 6.49
C VAL A 11 7.25 -1.69 6.53
N MET A 12 7.77 -2.77 7.12
CA MET A 12 7.02 -4.01 7.31
C MET A 12 5.86 -3.82 8.29
N GLN A 13 6.06 -3.08 9.38
CA GLN A 13 5.02 -2.76 10.34
C GLN A 13 3.93 -1.90 9.72
N ASP A 14 4.30 -0.86 8.95
CA ASP A 14 3.36 -0.03 8.21
C ASP A 14 2.54 -0.86 7.21
N LEU A 15 3.18 -1.77 6.45
CA LEU A 15 2.46 -2.65 5.54
C LEU A 15 1.44 -3.54 6.28
N ARG A 16 1.83 -4.15 7.40
CA ARG A 16 0.95 -5.03 8.17
C ARG A 16 -0.26 -4.30 8.75
N PHE A 17 -0.08 -3.04 9.13
CA PHE A 17 -1.19 -2.18 9.52
C PHE A 17 -2.15 -1.93 8.35
N ASN A 18 -1.61 -1.70 7.15
CA ASN A 18 -2.40 -1.57 5.92
C ASN A 18 -3.12 -2.88 5.53
N ILE A 19 -2.55 -4.06 5.79
CA ILE A 19 -3.26 -5.35 5.63
C ILE A 19 -4.48 -5.41 6.56
N GLY A 20 -4.33 -4.94 7.81
CA GLY A 20 -5.45 -4.80 8.74
C GLY A 20 -6.56 -3.89 8.22
N TYR A 21 -6.22 -2.73 7.65
CA TYR A 21 -7.19 -1.85 7.01
C TYR A 21 -7.84 -2.46 5.77
N ALA A 22 -7.12 -3.24 4.97
CA ALA A 22 -7.71 -3.93 3.81
C ALA A 22 -8.74 -4.98 4.26
N LEU A 23 -8.50 -5.67 5.38
CA LEU A 23 -9.50 -6.55 6.00
C LEU A 23 -10.68 -5.76 6.57
N GLY A 24 -10.42 -4.61 7.21
CA GLY A 24 -11.45 -3.66 7.67
C GLY A 24 -12.39 -3.27 6.53
N ALA A 25 -11.83 -2.94 5.36
CA ALA A 25 -12.61 -2.52 4.20
C ALA A 25 -13.62 -3.60 3.78
N LEU A 26 -13.21 -4.86 3.80
CA LEU A 26 -14.06 -6.02 3.50
C LEU A 26 -15.18 -6.19 4.54
N ILE A 27 -14.86 -6.05 5.83
CA ILE A 27 -15.86 -6.16 6.91
C ILE A 27 -16.89 -5.02 6.79
N SER A 28 -16.42 -3.79 6.61
CA SER A 28 -17.26 -2.61 6.36
C SER A 28 -18.16 -2.82 5.13
N HIS A 29 -17.64 -3.44 4.07
CA HIS A 29 -18.40 -3.69 2.84
C HIS A 29 -19.56 -4.64 3.10
N ARG A 30 -19.29 -5.73 3.83
CA ARG A 30 -20.31 -6.72 4.23
C ARG A 30 -21.39 -6.09 5.12
N ASN A 31 -21.03 -5.10 5.92
CA ASN A 31 -21.94 -4.34 6.77
C ASN A 31 -22.64 -3.18 6.04
N ARG A 32 -22.44 -3.04 4.72
CA ARG A 32 -22.99 -1.95 3.89
C ARG A 32 -22.50 -0.55 4.29
N ASP A 33 -21.40 -0.45 5.05
CA ASP A 33 -20.73 0.81 5.33
C ASP A 33 -19.73 1.14 4.20
N PHE A 34 -20.29 1.54 3.06
CA PHE A 34 -19.51 1.82 1.85
C PHE A 34 -18.59 3.03 1.97
N LYS A 35 -18.89 3.94 2.90
CA LYS A 35 -18.05 5.11 3.16
C LYS A 35 -16.74 4.66 3.82
N THR A 36 -16.84 3.85 4.86
CA THR A 36 -15.67 3.29 5.54
C THR A 36 -14.92 2.33 4.62
N THR A 37 -15.62 1.47 3.86
CA THR A 37 -14.98 0.61 2.85
C THR A 37 -14.15 1.40 1.86
N SER A 38 -14.71 2.46 1.25
CA SER A 38 -13.97 3.28 0.29
C SER A 38 -12.71 3.85 0.92
N LEU A 39 -12.86 4.44 2.11
CA LEU A 39 -11.78 5.06 2.87
C LEU A 39 -10.64 4.10 3.18
N GLU A 40 -10.97 2.92 3.69
CA GLU A 40 -9.99 1.90 4.07
C GLU A 40 -9.35 1.24 2.84
N PHE A 41 -10.12 1.00 1.78
CA PHE A 41 -9.63 0.42 0.52
C PHE A 41 -8.54 1.29 -0.10
N TYR A 42 -8.83 2.56 -0.43
CA TYR A 42 -7.83 3.36 -1.15
C TYR A 42 -6.63 3.69 -0.27
N LYS A 43 -6.81 3.88 1.05
CA LYS A 43 -5.71 4.19 1.98
C LYS A 43 -4.76 3.02 2.08
N SER A 44 -5.28 1.83 2.36
CA SER A 44 -4.46 0.63 2.51
C SER A 44 -3.72 0.29 1.22
N CYS A 45 -4.38 0.42 0.06
CA CYS A 45 -3.75 0.19 -1.24
C CYS A 45 -2.59 1.17 -1.48
N LEU A 46 -2.86 2.48 -1.40
CA LEU A 46 -1.86 3.51 -1.72
C LEU A 46 -0.71 3.54 -0.70
N PHE A 47 -0.98 3.40 0.60
CA PHE A 47 0.09 3.34 1.59
C PHE A 47 0.86 2.01 1.55
N GLY A 48 0.22 0.89 1.19
CA GLY A 48 0.93 -0.33 0.83
C GLY A 48 1.89 -0.12 -0.34
N THR A 49 1.46 0.55 -1.41
CA THR A 49 2.31 0.92 -2.54
C THR A 49 3.47 1.83 -2.11
N LYS A 50 3.24 2.78 -1.20
CA LYS A 50 4.29 3.61 -0.60
C LYS A 50 5.35 2.76 0.10
N SER A 51 4.97 1.71 0.81
CA SER A 51 5.92 0.77 1.42
C SER A 51 6.83 0.10 0.38
N LEU A 52 6.26 -0.28 -0.77
CA LEU A 52 7.04 -0.81 -1.89
C LEU A 52 7.95 0.25 -2.54
N LEU A 53 7.50 1.51 -2.64
CA LEU A 53 8.34 2.63 -3.11
C LEU A 53 9.55 2.88 -2.20
N ILE A 54 9.36 2.86 -0.88
CA ILE A 54 10.46 3.00 0.08
C ILE A 54 11.48 1.85 -0.09
N LEU A 55 10.99 0.62 -0.25
CA LEU A 55 11.84 -0.54 -0.47
C LEU A 55 12.63 -0.47 -1.78
N LYS A 56 11.96 -0.17 -2.90
CA LYS A 56 12.52 -0.32 -4.25
C LYS A 56 13.20 0.93 -4.78
N LYS A 57 12.68 2.11 -4.42
CA LYS A 57 13.11 3.41 -4.96
C LYS A 57 13.77 4.30 -3.92
N ARG A 58 13.72 3.94 -2.63
CA ARG A 58 14.24 4.77 -1.52
C ARG A 58 13.59 6.16 -1.45
N LYS A 59 12.36 6.27 -1.98
CA LYS A 59 11.56 7.51 -1.99
C LYS A 59 10.45 7.42 -0.95
N PHE A 60 10.29 8.47 -0.16
CA PHE A 60 9.16 8.62 0.75
C PHE A 60 8.16 9.60 0.15
N ALA A 61 7.06 9.09 -0.42
CA ALA A 61 6.01 9.93 -0.97
C ALA A 61 5.15 10.56 0.15
N LEU A 62 4.92 11.87 0.06
CA LEU A 62 4.22 12.68 1.05
C LEU A 62 2.72 12.82 0.76
N SER A 63 2.29 12.64 -0.49
CA SER A 63 0.89 12.79 -0.91
C SER A 63 0.37 11.58 -1.68
N TYR A 64 -0.95 11.46 -1.78
CA TYR A 64 -1.59 10.43 -2.62
C TYR A 64 -1.23 10.58 -4.10
N ASP A 65 -1.13 11.83 -4.58
CA ASP A 65 -0.76 12.13 -5.97
C ASP A 65 0.68 11.70 -6.25
N GLU A 66 1.58 11.93 -5.29
CA GLU A 66 2.98 11.51 -5.40
C GLU A 66 3.12 9.99 -5.35
N ILE A 67 2.38 9.30 -4.46
CA ILE A 67 2.33 7.83 -4.43
C ILE A 67 1.91 7.29 -5.80
N PHE A 68 0.82 7.81 -6.36
CA PHE A 68 0.29 7.35 -7.65
C PHE A 68 1.20 7.70 -8.83
N SER A 69 1.88 8.86 -8.78
CA SER A 69 2.84 9.23 -9.81
C SER A 69 4.06 8.30 -9.78
N LEU A 70 4.64 8.09 -8.61
CA LEU A 70 5.82 7.24 -8.42
C LEU A 70 5.52 5.75 -8.60
N SER A 71 4.29 5.30 -8.36
CA SER A 71 3.92 3.89 -8.55
C SER A 71 4.10 3.43 -9.99
N LYS A 72 4.04 4.34 -10.96
CA LYS A 72 4.30 4.06 -12.39
C LYS A 72 5.75 3.68 -12.67
N GLU A 73 6.67 4.00 -11.76
CA GLU A 73 8.08 3.59 -11.84
C GLU A 73 8.32 2.17 -11.27
N LEU A 74 7.30 1.54 -10.68
CA LEU A 74 7.36 0.18 -10.12
C LEU A 74 6.85 -0.84 -11.15
N ASN A 75 7.46 -2.02 -11.16
CA ASN A 75 6.84 -3.18 -11.80
C ASN A 75 5.82 -3.78 -10.83
N LEU A 76 4.54 -3.46 -11.03
CA LEU A 76 3.42 -3.91 -10.22
C LEU A 76 2.68 -5.12 -10.81
N ASP A 77 3.15 -5.64 -11.95
CA ASP A 77 2.51 -6.74 -12.67
C ASP A 77 1.01 -6.46 -12.86
N VAL A 78 0.16 -7.47 -12.62
CA VAL A 78 -1.30 -7.41 -12.67
C VAL A 78 -1.96 -6.40 -11.71
N TYR A 79 -1.22 -5.83 -10.74
CA TYR A 79 -1.76 -4.90 -9.74
C TYR A 79 -1.69 -3.42 -10.15
N SER A 80 -1.19 -3.11 -11.35
CA SER A 80 -1.07 -1.72 -11.83
C SER A 80 -2.43 -1.00 -11.87
N ASP A 81 -3.47 -1.68 -12.36
CA ASP A 81 -4.82 -1.13 -12.45
C ASP A 81 -5.48 -0.96 -11.07
N LEU A 82 -5.18 -1.85 -10.13
CA LEU A 82 -5.67 -1.75 -8.75
C LEU A 82 -5.22 -0.43 -8.09
N VAL A 83 -3.94 -0.08 -8.21
CA VAL A 83 -3.39 1.17 -7.65
C VAL A 83 -4.03 2.40 -8.32
N LYS A 84 -4.26 2.33 -9.63
CA LYS A 84 -4.99 3.36 -10.37
C LYS A 84 -6.44 3.51 -9.90
N THR A 85 -7.15 2.41 -9.70
CA THR A 85 -8.52 2.40 -9.16
C THR A 85 -8.56 2.98 -7.75
N ALA A 86 -7.64 2.59 -6.87
CA ALA A 86 -7.52 3.16 -5.53
C ALA A 86 -7.32 4.68 -5.55
N TYR A 87 -6.41 5.17 -6.40
CA TYR A 87 -6.22 6.61 -6.60
C TYR A 87 -7.49 7.29 -7.11
N HIS A 88 -8.18 6.71 -8.11
CA HIS A 88 -9.42 7.27 -8.63
C HIS A 88 -10.56 7.25 -7.60
N CYS A 89 -10.62 6.27 -6.71
CA CYS A 89 -11.52 6.29 -5.55
C CYS A 89 -11.21 7.47 -4.63
N ARG A 90 -9.93 7.70 -4.30
CA ARG A 90 -9.49 8.81 -3.46
C ARG A 90 -9.93 10.18 -3.99
N VAL A 91 -9.86 10.39 -5.31
CA VAL A 91 -10.22 11.66 -5.96
C VAL A 91 -11.68 11.72 -6.42
N GLY A 92 -12.50 10.72 -6.09
CA GLY A 92 -13.92 10.68 -6.42
C GLY A 92 -14.23 10.46 -7.91
N LYS A 93 -13.26 9.95 -8.69
CA LYS A 93 -13.41 9.67 -10.13
C LYS A 93 -13.86 8.24 -10.44
N ALA A 94 -13.77 7.33 -9.48
CA ALA A 94 -14.22 5.94 -9.61
C ALA A 94 -14.80 5.42 -8.30
N LYS A 95 -15.54 4.32 -8.39
CA LYS A 95 -15.92 3.50 -7.23
C LYS A 95 -15.13 2.20 -7.29
N TYR A 96 -14.83 1.64 -6.12
CA TYR A 96 -14.27 0.30 -6.03
C TYR A 96 -15.38 -0.72 -6.33
N SER A 97 -14.97 -1.88 -6.82
CA SER A 97 -15.75 -3.12 -6.85
C SER A 97 -15.37 -3.99 -5.65
N GLU A 98 -16.19 -4.98 -5.34
CA GLU A 98 -15.84 -5.96 -4.31
C GLU A 98 -14.57 -6.75 -4.66
N ILE A 99 -14.35 -7.01 -5.95
CA ILE A 99 -13.14 -7.67 -6.46
C ILE A 99 -11.88 -6.85 -6.12
N ASP A 100 -11.94 -5.52 -6.23
CA ASP A 100 -10.82 -4.65 -5.90
C ASP A 100 -10.40 -4.79 -4.42
N ILE A 101 -11.36 -5.00 -3.51
CA ILE A 101 -11.07 -5.21 -2.08
C ILE A 101 -10.28 -6.50 -1.88
N PHE A 102 -10.71 -7.60 -2.50
CA PHE A 102 -10.01 -8.89 -2.42
C PHE A 102 -8.64 -8.86 -3.11
N GLN A 103 -8.54 -8.16 -4.24
CA GLN A 103 -7.28 -7.93 -4.93
C GLN A 103 -6.33 -7.09 -4.07
N ASN A 104 -6.81 -6.09 -3.34
CA ASN A 104 -6.00 -5.30 -2.42
C ASN A 104 -5.42 -6.14 -1.27
N ILE A 105 -6.22 -7.02 -0.66
CA ILE A 105 -5.70 -7.95 0.35
C ILE A 105 -4.58 -8.83 -0.24
N SER A 106 -4.79 -9.35 -1.45
CA SER A 106 -3.79 -10.18 -2.14
C SER A 106 -2.55 -9.39 -2.55
N TYR A 107 -2.71 -8.16 -3.01
CA TYR A 107 -1.62 -7.25 -3.36
C TYR A 107 -0.72 -7.00 -2.15
N LEU A 108 -1.29 -6.66 -1.00
CA LEU A 108 -0.51 -6.38 0.21
C LEU A 108 0.18 -7.64 0.76
N ASN A 109 -0.56 -8.75 0.92
CA ASN A 109 -0.08 -9.97 1.59
C ASN A 109 0.75 -10.89 0.66
N LYS A 110 0.33 -11.06 -0.59
CA LYS A 110 0.96 -12.02 -1.51
C LYS A 110 1.97 -11.40 -2.47
N PHE A 111 1.98 -10.07 -2.62
CA PHE A 111 2.91 -9.39 -3.51
C PHE A 111 3.90 -8.48 -2.76
N ILE A 112 3.43 -7.52 -1.94
CA ILE A 112 4.33 -6.59 -1.27
C ILE A 112 5.05 -7.22 -0.07
N GLU A 113 4.33 -7.92 0.81
CA GLU A 113 4.95 -8.51 2.02
C GLU A 113 6.09 -9.48 1.70
N PRO A 114 5.98 -10.38 0.70
CA PRO A 114 7.08 -11.27 0.32
C PRO A 114 8.31 -10.52 -0.16
N GLU A 115 8.15 -9.40 -0.87
CA GLU A 115 9.28 -8.58 -1.32
C GLU A 115 10.02 -7.92 -0.15
N LEU A 116 9.29 -7.46 0.87
CA LEU A 116 9.89 -6.95 2.11
C LEU A 116 10.58 -8.05 2.90
N MET A 117 9.92 -9.20 3.09
CA MET A 117 10.47 -10.35 3.80
C MET A 117 11.74 -10.88 3.13
N LYS A 118 11.73 -10.98 1.79
CA LYS A 118 12.90 -11.38 1.00
C LYS A 118 14.08 -10.43 1.22
N TYR A 119 13.81 -9.12 1.25
CA TYR A 119 14.85 -8.13 1.53
C TYR A 119 15.38 -8.26 2.96
N PHE A 120 14.48 -8.35 3.95
CA PHE A 120 14.83 -8.51 5.35
C PHE A 120 15.67 -9.76 5.60
N ASN A 121 15.25 -10.92 5.08
CA ASN A 121 15.99 -12.18 5.25
C ASN A 121 17.39 -12.12 4.64
N LYS A 122 17.59 -11.33 3.58
CA LYS A 122 18.87 -11.19 2.91
C LYS A 122 19.79 -10.15 3.55
N TYR A 123 19.24 -9.04 4.04
CA TYR A 123 20.02 -7.85 4.44
C TYR A 123 19.84 -7.42 5.91
N GLY A 124 18.89 -8.02 6.63
CA GLY A 124 18.50 -7.64 7.98
C GLY A 124 17.73 -6.32 8.04
N ASN A 125 17.64 -5.73 9.25
CA ASN A 125 16.96 -4.46 9.46
C ASN A 125 17.82 -3.25 9.05
N LYS A 126 17.95 -2.99 7.74
CA LYS A 126 18.71 -1.84 7.22
C LYS A 126 17.87 -0.56 7.21
N ALA A 127 18.54 0.58 7.34
CA ALA A 127 17.94 1.87 7.00
C ALA A 127 17.72 1.97 5.48
N LEU A 128 16.50 2.29 5.07
CA LEU A 128 16.08 2.51 3.69
C LEU A 128 16.04 4.00 3.35
N ILE A 129 15.76 4.86 4.34
CA ILE A 129 15.79 6.33 4.23
C ILE A 129 16.55 6.88 5.43
N LYS A 130 17.36 7.93 5.22
CA LYS A 130 18.31 8.50 6.20
C LYS A 130 18.00 9.95 6.55
#